data_AF-A0A4U0RN13-F1
#
_entry.id   AF-A0A4U0RN13-F1
#
_cell.length_a   1.000
_cell.length_b   1.000
_cell.length_c   1.000
_cell.angle_alpha   90.00
_cell.angle_beta   90.00
_cell.angle_gamma   90.00
#
_symmetry.space_group_name_H-M   'P 1'
#
loop_
_entity.id
_entity.type
_entity.pdbx_description
1 polymer ?
#
loop_
_entity_poly.entity_id
_entity_poly.type
_entity_poly.pdbx_seq_one_letter_code
_entity_poly.pdbx_strand_id
1 'polypeptide(L)'
;PGNSGVPVWTTPTTSQNNVVSDNEISDIMKLQADGGAIYTLSSDPGGVVSGNYINSIPTPAYGAIYQDEGSRYWHLTNNALCNVSYQWLLMNHGMDNTVDYNFTSQPAFTTQANSTGDTITANTTVDGCGQLPASIVDNAGLQAQYQHLDPDPVSSDQTAPTAPGKPSAVTDFPTVADLSWPASTDSTGVTGYAVYRDGKLVSASTDPKVRIPGLTAGTTYSFTVTARDAAGNESQPSAPVSVTMPSGGDLALNKPVTVSSYSDPNTPGLAVDGDVSTRWAQGLGLPDPSWVQVDLGAQYGVTGAITTFEKAGGYKYRIEVSPDEVHWTTLDDHTGTATTEATNYSPAAQPVDGRYLRLTVTGSSGNGGSIYELAAYGTALPPSTDQTAPDAPGTPTVTPLLPSLADVSWPAATDNVGVTTYELYQDGKRIAVTDKTTARVSGLKPQTAYSFTVVARDAALNESAPSPAATITMPADNDLALNKPVTVSSYSDPNTPGLAVDGDLSTRWAQGLGLPDPSWIQVDLGKVTALSSVVTTFEKPSGYKYLLEYSSDGLNWSTLEDHTGANTTSSANYSFAASPVSARYVRLTITGSSYNGGSIYELQAYGGF
;
A
#
# COMPACT_ATOMS: atom_id res chain seq x y z
N PRO A 1 29.76 1.19 -8.11
CA PRO A 1 30.54 1.76 -9.24
C PRO A 1 31.90 2.29 -8.74
N GLY A 2 33.01 1.59 -9.01
CA GLY A 2 34.35 2.13 -8.68
C GLY A 2 35.58 1.23 -8.79
N ASN A 3 35.49 -0.10 -8.55
CA ASN A 3 36.69 -0.96 -8.47
C ASN A 3 36.88 -1.93 -9.66
N SER A 4 36.28 -1.63 -10.82
CA SER A 4 36.62 -2.31 -12.06
C SER A 4 38.09 -2.05 -12.41
N GLY A 5 38.98 -2.97 -12.05
CA GLY A 5 40.43 -2.86 -12.29
C GLY A 5 41.32 -2.98 -11.06
N VAL A 6 40.79 -3.14 -9.84
CA VAL A 6 41.61 -3.54 -8.68
C VAL A 6 42.07 -4.98 -8.89
N PRO A 7 43.37 -5.27 -8.96
CA PRO A 7 43.83 -6.64 -9.18
C PRO A 7 43.42 -7.51 -7.98
N VAL A 8 42.71 -8.60 -8.24
CA VAL A 8 42.45 -9.63 -7.23
C VAL A 8 43.76 -10.39 -7.02
N TRP A 9 44.51 -9.99 -6.00
CA TRP A 9 45.75 -10.66 -5.65
C TRP A 9 45.43 -11.95 -4.91
N THR A 10 45.63 -13.10 -5.57
CA THR A 10 45.68 -14.39 -4.88
C THR A 10 47.05 -14.50 -4.22
N THR A 11 47.17 -14.05 -2.97
CA THR A 11 48.32 -14.47 -2.16
C THR A 11 48.06 -15.92 -1.78
N PRO A 12 48.87 -16.90 -2.22
CA PRO A 12 48.74 -18.26 -1.74
C PRO A 12 48.97 -18.26 -0.23
N THR A 13 47.94 -18.56 0.55
CA THR A 13 48.05 -18.73 1.99
C THR A 13 48.04 -20.22 2.31
N THR A 14 48.84 -20.62 3.28
CA THR A 14 48.78 -21.98 3.86
C THR A 14 47.74 -22.07 4.96
N SER A 15 47.10 -20.96 5.35
CA SER A 15 46.01 -20.94 6.32
C SER A 15 44.77 -21.56 5.70
N GLN A 16 44.28 -22.62 6.33
CA GLN A 16 43.01 -23.28 5.99
C GLN A 16 42.31 -23.64 7.30
N ASN A 17 40.98 -23.58 7.32
CA ASN A 17 40.16 -23.93 8.46
C ASN A 17 40.47 -23.09 9.71
N ASN A 18 40.71 -21.78 9.55
CA ASN A 18 40.82 -20.91 10.72
C ASN A 18 39.47 -20.80 11.42
N VAL A 19 39.47 -20.81 12.75
CA VAL A 19 38.25 -20.70 13.56
C VAL A 19 38.38 -19.51 14.49
N VAL A 20 37.42 -18.59 14.42
CA VAL A 20 37.25 -17.49 15.38
C VAL A 20 35.90 -17.69 16.06
N SER A 21 35.92 -18.21 17.29
CA SER A 21 34.68 -18.51 18.00
C SER A 21 34.62 -18.08 19.45
N ASP A 22 33.39 -17.86 19.91
CA ASP A 22 33.04 -17.67 21.32
C ASP A 22 33.75 -16.48 21.98
N ASN A 23 34.01 -15.41 21.22
CA ASN A 23 34.63 -14.19 21.74
C ASN A 23 33.58 -13.14 22.08
N GLU A 24 33.75 -12.48 23.23
CA GLU A 24 33.11 -11.19 23.49
C GLU A 24 34.06 -10.08 23.03
N ILE A 25 33.59 -9.20 22.14
CA ILE A 25 34.38 -8.13 21.55
C ILE A 25 33.62 -6.81 21.68
N SER A 26 34.15 -5.88 22.46
CA SER A 26 33.52 -4.58 22.75
C SER A 26 34.57 -3.47 22.95
N ASP A 27 34.11 -2.21 22.98
CA ASP A 27 34.92 -0.98 23.18
C ASP A 27 36.17 -0.83 22.27
N ILE A 28 36.14 -1.49 21.12
CA ILE A 28 37.15 -1.34 20.06
C ILE A 28 36.57 -0.57 18.87
N MET A 29 37.43 -0.12 17.95
CA MET A 29 37.02 0.47 16.67
C MET A 29 36.26 1.80 16.83
N LYS A 30 36.94 2.81 17.39
CA LYS A 30 36.36 4.13 17.69
C LYS A 30 36.34 5.05 16.47
N LEU A 31 37.09 4.71 15.43
CA LEU A 31 37.21 5.45 14.18
C LEU A 31 36.96 4.55 12.97
N GLN A 32 36.52 5.17 11.87
CA GLN A 32 36.32 4.48 10.59
C GLN A 32 37.58 3.76 10.08
N ALA A 33 38.77 4.33 10.32
CA ALA A 33 40.04 3.77 9.89
C ALA A 33 40.46 2.52 10.66
N ASP A 34 39.76 2.15 11.73
CA ASP A 34 40.16 1.03 12.57
C ASP A 34 39.84 -0.32 11.89
N GLY A 35 38.85 -0.38 10.98
CA GLY A 35 38.37 -1.62 10.32
C GLY A 35 37.10 -2.21 10.98
N GLY A 36 36.97 -3.54 10.99
CA GLY A 36 35.95 -4.28 11.77
C GLY A 36 36.52 -5.10 12.93
N ALA A 37 35.66 -5.47 13.89
CA ALA A 37 36.04 -6.17 15.12
C ALA A 37 36.67 -7.56 14.86
N ILE A 38 36.24 -8.23 13.79
CA ILE A 38 36.92 -9.39 13.22
C ILE A 38 37.29 -9.03 11.77
N TYR A 39 38.58 -9.01 11.46
CA TYR A 39 39.08 -8.65 10.14
C TYR A 39 39.66 -9.89 9.43
N THR A 40 39.21 -10.14 8.20
CA THR A 40 39.72 -11.24 7.37
C THR A 40 40.18 -10.68 6.02
N LEU A 41 41.32 -11.17 5.54
CA LEU A 41 41.94 -10.76 4.27
C LEU A 41 42.68 -11.95 3.62
N SER A 42 41.96 -13.02 3.27
CA SER A 42 42.50 -14.14 2.47
C SER A 42 41.46 -15.18 2.06
N SER A 43 41.83 -16.02 1.09
CA SER A 43 41.11 -17.26 0.79
C SER A 43 41.35 -18.31 1.86
N ASP A 44 40.31 -18.78 2.53
CA ASP A 44 40.40 -19.75 3.61
C ASP A 44 39.31 -20.83 3.49
N PRO A 45 39.53 -21.88 2.69
CA PRO A 45 38.61 -23.01 2.63
C PRO A 45 38.38 -23.62 4.01
N GLY A 46 37.11 -23.61 4.46
CA GLY A 46 36.70 -24.17 5.74
C GLY A 46 36.88 -23.21 6.92
N GLY A 47 37.26 -21.95 6.69
CA GLY A 47 37.33 -20.93 7.74
C GLY A 47 35.94 -20.63 8.34
N VAL A 48 35.85 -20.49 9.66
CA VAL A 48 34.59 -20.28 10.38
C VAL A 48 34.71 -19.13 11.38
N VAL A 49 33.73 -18.23 11.37
CA VAL A 49 33.53 -17.21 12.41
C VAL A 49 32.18 -17.46 13.07
N SER A 50 32.17 -17.92 14.32
CA SER A 50 30.92 -18.34 14.97
C SER A 50 30.84 -18.17 16.47
N GLY A 51 29.65 -17.91 17.03
CA GLY A 51 29.47 -17.83 18.47
C GLY A 51 30.02 -16.54 19.10
N ASN A 52 30.42 -15.55 18.30
CA ASN A 52 30.99 -14.32 18.83
C ASN A 52 29.88 -13.33 19.22
N TYR A 53 30.05 -12.65 20.35
CA TYR A 53 29.24 -11.51 20.77
C TYR A 53 30.02 -10.21 20.55
N ILE A 54 29.62 -9.41 19.56
CA ILE A 54 30.27 -8.14 19.23
C ILE A 54 29.32 -7.01 19.60
N ASN A 55 29.76 -6.09 20.45
CA ASN A 55 28.89 -5.04 20.95
C ASN A 55 29.54 -3.65 21.01
N SER A 56 28.68 -2.63 21.04
CA SER A 56 29.06 -1.25 21.37
C SER A 56 30.10 -0.63 20.41
N ILE A 57 30.03 -0.97 19.12
CA ILE A 57 30.91 -0.42 18.07
C ILE A 57 30.29 0.88 17.52
N PRO A 58 30.87 2.06 17.76
CA PRO A 58 30.24 3.34 17.43
C PRO A 58 30.34 3.70 15.94
N THR A 59 29.42 4.55 15.48
CA THR A 59 29.58 5.27 14.21
C THR A 59 30.73 6.28 14.36
N PRO A 60 31.72 6.38 13.43
CA PRO A 60 31.68 5.95 12.03
C PRO A 60 32.47 4.65 11.68
N ALA A 61 32.60 3.67 12.59
CA ALA A 61 33.35 2.43 12.31
C ALA A 61 32.78 1.60 11.13
N TYR A 62 33.64 0.77 10.51
CA TYR A 62 33.26 -0.13 9.41
C TYR A 62 32.91 -1.53 9.91
N GLY A 63 31.62 -1.85 10.00
CA GLY A 63 31.13 -3.20 10.22
C GLY A 63 31.54 -3.86 11.55
N ALA A 64 30.95 -5.01 11.85
CA ALA A 64 31.35 -5.83 13.00
C ALA A 64 32.31 -6.94 12.57
N ILE A 65 31.95 -7.68 11.53
CA ILE A 65 32.84 -8.66 10.89
C ILE A 65 33.18 -8.13 9.52
N TYR A 66 34.44 -7.74 9.33
CA TYR A 66 34.93 -7.07 8.13
C TYR A 66 35.72 -8.08 7.29
N GLN A 67 35.04 -8.62 6.28
CA GLN A 67 35.64 -9.40 5.22
C GLN A 67 36.09 -8.46 4.11
N ASP A 68 37.39 -8.24 3.95
CA ASP A 68 37.96 -7.28 2.99
C ASP A 68 38.25 -7.90 1.61
N GLU A 69 38.78 -7.11 0.66
CA GLU A 69 39.06 -7.57 -0.70
C GLU A 69 39.96 -8.83 -0.73
N GLY A 70 39.40 -9.93 -1.23
CA GLY A 70 40.11 -11.21 -1.37
C GLY A 70 39.71 -12.27 -0.34
N SER A 71 38.90 -11.91 0.66
CA SER A 71 38.31 -12.86 1.61
C SER A 71 37.27 -13.75 0.94
N ARG A 72 37.51 -15.06 0.99
CA ARG A 72 36.64 -16.05 0.35
C ARG A 72 36.63 -17.41 1.06
N TYR A 73 35.52 -18.13 0.89
CA TYR A 73 35.24 -19.45 1.47
C TYR A 73 35.09 -19.48 3.00
N TRP A 74 34.77 -18.34 3.61
CA TRP A 74 34.44 -18.26 5.03
C TRP A 74 32.98 -18.62 5.31
N HIS A 75 32.72 -19.20 6.47
CA HIS A 75 31.38 -19.42 7.01
C HIS A 75 31.18 -18.57 8.27
N LEU A 76 30.34 -17.55 8.17
CA LEU A 76 29.97 -16.69 9.30
C LEU A 76 28.61 -17.16 9.82
N THR A 77 28.58 -17.77 11.00
CA THR A 77 27.35 -18.34 11.56
C THR A 77 27.20 -18.13 13.06
N ASN A 78 25.98 -17.97 13.56
CA ASN A 78 25.71 -17.92 15.01
C ASN A 78 26.48 -16.79 15.73
N ASN A 79 26.68 -15.62 15.14
CA ASN A 79 27.24 -14.45 15.82
C ASN A 79 26.13 -13.51 16.30
N ALA A 80 26.34 -12.82 17.42
CA ALA A 80 25.41 -11.87 18.02
C ALA A 80 26.00 -10.45 18.02
N LEU A 81 25.32 -9.49 17.40
CA LEU A 81 25.83 -8.14 17.11
C LEU A 81 24.93 -7.07 17.75
N CYS A 82 25.40 -6.42 18.81
CA CYS A 82 24.64 -5.45 19.60
C CYS A 82 25.13 -4.02 19.39
N ASN A 83 24.25 -3.08 19.04
CA ASN A 83 24.57 -1.64 19.00
C ASN A 83 25.87 -1.31 18.23
N VAL A 84 26.11 -2.05 17.15
CA VAL A 84 27.29 -1.87 16.30
C VAL A 84 26.97 -0.97 15.12
N SER A 85 27.98 -0.39 14.49
CA SER A 85 27.83 0.37 13.24
C SER A 85 27.21 -0.52 12.15
N TYR A 86 26.22 0.01 11.43
CA TYR A 86 25.42 -0.75 10.46
C TYR A 86 26.06 -0.83 9.06
N GLN A 87 27.10 -0.03 8.80
CA GLN A 87 27.75 -0.02 7.49
C GLN A 87 28.61 -1.27 7.32
N TRP A 88 28.19 -2.18 6.43
CA TRP A 88 28.91 -3.41 6.05
C TRP A 88 29.11 -4.38 7.22
N LEU A 89 28.00 -4.69 7.88
CA LEU A 89 27.99 -5.37 9.18
C LEU A 89 28.73 -6.72 9.19
N LEU A 90 28.57 -7.52 8.12
CA LEU A 90 29.15 -8.86 8.01
C LEU A 90 30.15 -9.00 6.86
N MET A 91 30.10 -8.13 5.84
CA MET A 91 30.91 -8.28 4.63
C MET A 91 31.19 -6.95 3.93
N ASN A 92 32.42 -6.80 3.42
CA ASN A 92 32.82 -5.70 2.56
C ASN A 92 33.76 -6.16 1.43
N HIS A 93 33.23 -6.51 0.25
CA HIS A 93 34.00 -7.11 -0.87
C HIS A 93 34.40 -8.57 -0.67
N GLY A 94 33.66 -9.31 0.15
CA GLY A 94 33.78 -10.76 0.26
C GLY A 94 33.39 -11.48 -1.04
N MET A 95 33.94 -12.68 -1.27
CA MET A 95 33.57 -13.54 -2.39
C MET A 95 33.33 -14.99 -1.95
N ASP A 96 32.33 -15.67 -2.51
CA ASP A 96 32.10 -17.11 -2.29
C ASP A 96 32.02 -17.52 -0.80
N ASN A 97 31.48 -16.66 0.08
CA ASN A 97 31.30 -16.95 1.50
C ASN A 97 29.88 -17.43 1.82
N THR A 98 29.70 -18.06 2.97
CA THR A 98 28.39 -18.43 3.52
C THR A 98 28.13 -17.63 4.79
N VAL A 99 26.97 -16.98 4.88
CA VAL A 99 26.59 -16.14 6.01
C VAL A 99 25.17 -16.47 6.45
N ASP A 100 25.03 -17.18 7.56
CA ASP A 100 23.73 -17.62 8.06
C ASP A 100 23.59 -17.61 9.57
N TYR A 101 22.35 -17.58 10.09
CA TYR A 101 22.08 -17.66 11.54
C TYR A 101 22.81 -16.63 12.42
N ASN A 102 23.14 -15.44 11.91
CA ASN A 102 23.66 -14.33 12.71
C ASN A 102 22.52 -13.42 13.20
N PHE A 103 22.73 -12.72 14.31
CA PHE A 103 21.72 -11.90 14.99
C PHE A 103 22.21 -10.47 15.18
N THR A 104 21.40 -9.46 14.89
CA THR A 104 21.81 -8.05 15.04
C THR A 104 20.70 -7.13 15.53
N SER A 105 21.04 -6.14 16.34
CA SER A 105 20.09 -5.10 16.77
C SER A 105 19.94 -3.91 15.79
N GLN A 106 20.55 -3.98 14.59
CA GLN A 106 20.52 -2.89 13.61
C GLN A 106 19.64 -3.24 12.39
N PRO A 107 18.98 -2.25 11.76
CA PRO A 107 18.26 -2.45 10.51
C PRO A 107 19.21 -2.97 9.43
N ALA A 108 18.83 -4.08 8.80
CA ALA A 108 19.72 -4.99 8.08
C ALA A 108 20.58 -4.35 6.97
N PHE A 109 21.91 -4.53 7.05
CA PHE A 109 22.82 -4.56 5.88
C PHE A 109 24.03 -5.45 6.18
N THR A 110 23.96 -6.70 5.71
CA THR A 110 25.06 -7.68 5.82
C THR A 110 26.20 -7.41 4.83
N THR A 111 26.00 -6.61 3.77
CA THR A 111 26.98 -6.49 2.66
C THR A 111 27.08 -5.09 2.03
N GLN A 112 28.27 -4.74 1.53
CA GLN A 112 28.46 -3.67 0.55
C GLN A 112 28.08 -4.15 -0.88
N ALA A 113 27.68 -3.22 -1.75
CA ALA A 113 27.75 -3.43 -3.20
C ALA A 113 29.16 -3.89 -3.61
N ASN A 114 29.26 -4.89 -4.50
CA ASN A 114 30.49 -5.54 -5.02
C ASN A 114 31.00 -6.79 -4.26
N SER A 115 30.29 -7.34 -3.27
CA SER A 115 30.50 -8.75 -2.87
C SER A 115 29.91 -9.69 -3.93
N THR A 116 30.55 -10.83 -4.21
CA THR A 116 30.14 -11.73 -5.33
C THR A 116 30.22 -13.20 -4.98
N GLY A 117 29.18 -13.98 -5.32
CA GLY A 117 29.17 -15.43 -5.10
C GLY A 117 28.82 -15.86 -3.68
N ASP A 118 28.52 -14.91 -2.78
CA ASP A 118 28.16 -15.21 -1.40
C ASP A 118 26.73 -15.76 -1.26
N THR A 119 26.53 -16.63 -0.27
CA THR A 119 25.23 -17.16 0.14
C THR A 119 24.84 -16.56 1.49
N ILE A 120 23.75 -15.80 1.52
CA ILE A 120 23.28 -15.10 2.73
C ILE A 120 21.86 -15.54 3.04
N THR A 121 21.66 -16.22 4.16
CA THR A 121 20.34 -16.79 4.51
C THR A 121 20.13 -16.78 6.02
N ALA A 122 18.89 -16.82 6.51
CA ALA A 122 18.58 -17.08 7.92
C ALA A 122 19.28 -16.17 8.97
N ASN A 123 19.67 -14.94 8.63
CA ASN A 123 20.16 -13.94 9.59
C ASN A 123 18.98 -13.12 10.13
N THR A 124 19.00 -12.78 11.42
CA THR A 124 17.85 -12.23 12.16
C THR A 124 18.17 -10.85 12.71
N THR A 125 17.37 -9.84 12.34
CA THR A 125 17.38 -8.55 13.06
C THR A 125 16.46 -8.66 14.27
N VAL A 126 16.92 -8.14 15.40
CA VAL A 126 16.18 -8.05 16.66
C VAL A 126 16.02 -6.58 17.05
N ASP A 127 15.02 -6.24 17.87
CA ASP A 127 14.67 -4.85 18.21
C ASP A 127 15.67 -4.20 19.18
N GLY A 128 16.53 -5.00 19.82
CA GLY A 128 17.54 -4.51 20.76
C GLY A 128 18.50 -5.59 21.24
N CYS A 129 19.60 -5.18 21.87
CA CYS A 129 20.63 -6.10 22.35
C CYS A 129 20.12 -7.12 23.36
N GLY A 130 19.16 -6.69 24.19
CA GLY A 130 18.46 -7.56 25.11
C GLY A 130 17.57 -8.59 24.43
N GLN A 131 17.59 -8.74 23.10
CA GLN A 131 16.94 -9.80 22.31
C GLN A 131 17.97 -10.70 21.59
N LEU A 132 19.27 -10.55 21.82
CA LEU A 132 20.27 -11.43 21.23
C LEU A 132 20.23 -12.85 21.85
N PRO A 133 20.69 -13.88 21.12
CA PRO A 133 20.75 -15.26 21.61
C PRO A 133 21.61 -15.38 22.87
N ALA A 134 21.00 -15.76 23.99
CA ALA A 134 21.71 -16.02 25.25
C ALA A 134 22.79 -17.11 25.07
N SER A 135 22.42 -18.21 24.39
CA SER A 135 23.38 -19.26 23.97
C SER A 135 24.58 -18.78 23.14
N ILE A 136 24.58 -17.57 22.58
CA ILE A 136 25.76 -16.98 21.94
C ILE A 136 26.39 -15.94 22.87
N VAL A 137 25.60 -15.05 23.46
CA VAL A 137 26.07 -13.99 24.35
C VAL A 137 26.75 -14.54 25.60
N ASP A 138 26.17 -15.54 26.26
CA ASP A 138 26.68 -16.10 27.52
C ASP A 138 27.85 -17.07 27.29
N ASN A 139 27.92 -17.67 26.10
CA ASN A 139 29.04 -18.53 25.70
C ASN A 139 30.21 -17.71 25.16
N ALA A 140 29.96 -16.48 24.72
CA ALA A 140 30.98 -15.55 24.29
C ALA A 140 31.76 -14.99 25.49
N GLY A 141 33.07 -14.80 25.30
CA GLY A 141 33.94 -14.18 26.30
C GLY A 141 35.12 -15.06 26.65
N LEU A 142 35.66 -14.88 27.85
CA LEU A 142 36.79 -15.68 28.30
C LEU A 142 36.32 -17.10 28.61
N GLN A 143 36.95 -18.11 27.98
CA GLN A 143 36.77 -19.50 28.36
C GLN A 143 36.97 -19.67 29.87
N ALA A 144 36.30 -20.64 30.50
CA ALA A 144 36.29 -20.82 31.95
C ALA A 144 37.69 -20.75 32.63
N GLN A 145 38.72 -21.28 31.97
CA GLN A 145 40.11 -21.23 32.46
C GLN A 145 40.73 -19.82 32.51
N TYR A 146 40.21 -18.87 31.74
CA TYR A 146 40.69 -17.49 31.62
C TYR A 146 39.79 -16.46 32.30
N GLN A 147 38.61 -16.84 32.81
CA GLN A 147 37.67 -15.93 33.49
C GLN A 147 38.29 -15.14 34.65
N HIS A 148 39.33 -15.66 35.30
CA HIS A 148 40.09 -14.95 36.34
C HIS A 148 40.85 -13.70 35.85
N LEU A 149 40.91 -13.48 34.52
CA LEU A 149 41.51 -12.32 33.88
C LEU A 149 40.51 -11.20 33.61
N ASP A 150 39.21 -11.42 33.84
CA ASP A 150 38.16 -10.42 33.66
C ASP A 150 38.12 -9.45 34.85
N PRO A 151 38.34 -8.14 34.66
CA PRO A 151 38.30 -7.16 35.74
C PRO A 151 36.88 -6.75 36.17
N ASP A 152 35.82 -7.13 35.45
CA ASP A 152 34.46 -6.74 35.80
C ASP A 152 33.85 -7.65 36.89
N PRO A 153 33.06 -7.10 37.83
CA PRO A 153 32.41 -7.91 38.84
C PRO A 153 31.35 -8.78 38.17
N VAL A 154 31.62 -10.08 38.12
CA VAL A 154 30.63 -11.14 37.83
C VAL A 154 29.30 -10.77 38.49
N SER A 155 28.23 -10.72 37.68
CA SER A 155 26.87 -10.57 38.17
C SER A 155 26.65 -11.46 39.40
N SER A 156 26.15 -10.87 40.49
CA SER A 156 25.90 -11.61 41.73
C SER A 156 24.67 -12.51 41.66
N ASP A 157 23.79 -12.29 40.67
CA ASP A 157 22.60 -13.12 40.48
C ASP A 157 22.95 -14.33 39.62
N GLN A 158 22.80 -15.51 40.21
CA GLN A 158 23.02 -16.82 39.58
C GLN A 158 21.72 -17.63 39.50
N THR A 159 20.58 -17.02 39.84
CA THR A 159 19.29 -17.71 39.82
C THR A 159 18.63 -17.49 38.48
N ALA A 160 18.51 -18.56 37.69
CA ALA A 160 17.77 -18.46 36.44
C ALA A 160 16.27 -18.19 36.67
N PRO A 161 15.61 -17.50 35.71
CA PRO A 161 14.15 -17.36 35.72
C PRO A 161 13.42 -18.71 35.75
N THR A 162 12.15 -18.69 36.13
CA THR A 162 11.29 -19.86 35.94
C THR A 162 11.12 -20.19 34.46
N ALA A 163 10.92 -21.47 34.13
CA ALA A 163 10.61 -21.88 32.76
C ALA A 163 9.31 -21.18 32.29
N PRO A 164 9.25 -20.66 31.06
CA PRO A 164 8.03 -20.10 30.52
C PRO A 164 6.90 -21.14 30.48
N GLY A 165 5.66 -20.69 30.55
CA GLY A 165 4.52 -21.59 30.35
C GLY A 165 4.51 -22.21 28.94
N LYS A 166 3.77 -23.30 28.77
CA LYS A 166 3.61 -23.95 27.45
C LYS A 166 3.10 -22.91 26.43
N PRO A 167 3.80 -22.69 25.31
CA PRO A 167 3.34 -21.75 24.30
C PRO A 167 2.05 -22.24 23.62
N SER A 168 1.28 -21.27 23.14
CA SER A 168 0.15 -21.45 22.23
C SER A 168 0.47 -20.78 20.91
N ALA A 169 -0.13 -21.26 19.83
CA ALA A 169 0.08 -20.74 18.50
C ALA A 169 -1.24 -20.46 17.80
N VAL A 170 -1.31 -19.32 17.11
CA VAL A 170 -2.35 -18.97 16.15
C VAL A 170 -1.71 -18.99 14.76
N THR A 171 -2.36 -19.67 13.83
CA THR A 171 -1.86 -19.88 12.46
C THR A 171 -2.88 -19.42 11.44
N ASP A 172 -3.21 -18.13 11.44
CA ASP A 172 -4.18 -17.56 10.50
C ASP A 172 -3.65 -17.57 9.06
N PHE A 173 -2.33 -17.68 8.88
CA PHE A 173 -1.64 -17.70 7.60
C PHE A 173 -0.75 -18.94 7.45
N PRO A 174 -0.56 -19.45 6.23
CA PRO A 174 0.25 -20.66 6.00
C PRO A 174 1.75 -20.46 6.22
N THR A 175 2.23 -19.22 6.23
CA THR A 175 3.66 -18.87 6.29
C THR A 175 4.08 -18.18 7.59
N VAL A 176 3.15 -17.95 8.51
CA VAL A 176 3.38 -17.21 9.76
C VAL A 176 2.61 -17.83 10.92
N ALA A 177 3.26 -17.95 12.08
CA ALA A 177 2.62 -18.34 13.34
C ALA A 177 2.80 -17.25 14.41
N ASP A 178 1.71 -16.88 15.07
CA ASP A 178 1.72 -16.00 16.23
C ASP A 178 1.76 -16.83 17.51
N LEU A 179 2.87 -16.73 18.23
CA LEU A 179 3.10 -17.45 19.48
C LEU A 179 2.83 -16.56 20.68
N SER A 180 2.22 -17.12 21.72
CA SER A 180 2.11 -16.49 23.05
C SER A 180 2.23 -17.53 24.17
N TRP A 181 2.76 -17.12 25.31
CA TRP A 181 2.99 -18.02 26.46
C TRP A 181 2.75 -17.30 27.79
N PRO A 182 2.46 -18.03 28.87
CA PRO A 182 2.53 -17.48 30.22
C PRO A 182 3.96 -17.02 30.56
N ALA A 183 4.08 -15.79 31.07
CA ALA A 183 5.36 -15.17 31.40
C ALA A 183 6.12 -15.90 32.52
N SER A 184 7.45 -15.83 32.45
CA SER A 184 8.35 -16.28 33.51
C SER A 184 8.42 -15.28 34.66
N THR A 185 8.93 -15.73 35.80
CA THR A 185 9.21 -14.89 36.98
C THR A 185 10.66 -15.06 37.37
N ASP A 186 11.28 -13.96 37.78
CA ASP A 186 12.61 -13.96 38.35
C ASP A 186 12.73 -12.90 39.46
N SER A 187 13.71 -13.05 40.36
CA SER A 187 13.93 -12.16 41.49
C SER A 187 14.56 -10.80 41.11
N THR A 188 15.32 -10.74 40.03
CA THR A 188 15.89 -9.51 39.44
C THR A 188 15.14 -9.06 38.19
N GLY A 189 14.31 -9.94 37.64
CA GLY A 189 13.34 -9.65 36.61
C GLY A 189 13.70 -10.26 35.26
N VAL A 190 12.68 -10.61 34.49
CA VAL A 190 12.85 -11.20 33.16
C VAL A 190 13.04 -10.09 32.14
N THR A 191 14.15 -10.14 31.39
CA THR A 191 14.51 -9.14 30.38
C THR A 191 14.16 -9.57 28.96
N GLY A 192 13.87 -10.86 28.75
CA GLY A 192 13.27 -11.33 27.51
C GLY A 192 13.21 -12.84 27.39
N TYR A 193 12.86 -13.28 26.18
CA TYR A 193 12.59 -14.66 25.81
C TYR A 193 13.34 -15.02 24.54
N ALA A 194 13.76 -16.28 24.44
CA ALA A 194 14.36 -16.87 23.25
C ALA A 194 13.44 -17.99 22.74
N VAL A 195 13.12 -17.98 21.45
CA VAL A 195 12.09 -18.83 20.84
C VAL A 195 12.75 -19.77 19.84
N TYR A 196 12.60 -21.06 20.10
CA TYR A 196 13.23 -22.13 19.35
C TYR A 196 12.20 -22.84 18.48
N ARG A 197 12.56 -23.13 17.23
CA ARG A 197 11.83 -23.96 16.28
C ARG A 197 12.65 -25.21 16.01
N ASP A 198 12.11 -26.38 16.33
CA ASP A 198 12.75 -27.68 16.17
C ASP A 198 14.16 -27.73 16.82
N GLY A 199 14.29 -27.10 17.99
CA GLY A 199 15.53 -27.00 18.75
C GLY A 199 16.52 -25.93 18.27
N LYS A 200 16.22 -25.19 17.19
CA LYS A 200 17.05 -24.07 16.71
C LYS A 200 16.43 -22.74 17.09
N LEU A 201 17.22 -21.80 17.60
CA LEU A 201 16.75 -20.46 17.90
C LEU A 201 16.33 -19.74 16.61
N VAL A 202 15.12 -19.17 16.59
CA VAL A 202 14.57 -18.48 15.42
C VAL A 202 14.10 -17.06 15.71
N SER A 203 13.85 -16.72 16.98
CA SER A 203 13.44 -15.38 17.36
C SER A 203 13.74 -15.11 18.82
N ALA A 204 13.72 -13.84 19.19
CA ALA A 204 13.66 -13.41 20.58
C ALA A 204 12.57 -12.34 20.73
N SER A 205 12.12 -12.13 21.95
CA SER A 205 11.10 -11.12 22.28
C SER A 205 11.29 -10.61 23.70
N THR A 206 10.98 -9.34 23.96
CA THR A 206 10.87 -8.81 25.32
C THR A 206 9.50 -9.07 25.93
N ASP A 207 8.51 -9.33 25.09
CA ASP A 207 7.15 -9.67 25.50
C ASP A 207 6.95 -11.19 25.49
N PRO A 208 5.98 -11.73 26.26
CA PRO A 208 5.65 -13.16 26.25
C PRO A 208 4.81 -13.56 25.02
N LYS A 209 5.14 -12.99 23.87
CA LYS A 209 4.54 -13.22 22.56
C LYS A 209 5.53 -12.87 21.44
N VAL A 210 5.41 -13.53 20.30
CA VAL A 210 6.20 -13.22 19.11
C VAL A 210 5.50 -13.73 17.84
N ARG A 211 5.71 -13.04 16.71
CA ARG A 211 5.33 -13.52 15.39
C ARG A 211 6.51 -14.21 14.72
N ILE A 212 6.33 -15.42 14.22
CA ILE A 212 7.36 -16.20 13.52
C ILE A 212 7.02 -16.27 12.02
N PRO A 213 7.68 -15.48 11.15
CA PRO A 213 7.50 -15.55 9.71
C PRO A 213 8.37 -16.66 9.08
N GLY A 214 8.23 -16.84 7.76
CA GLY A 214 9.08 -17.75 6.97
C GLY A 214 8.82 -19.24 7.25
N LEU A 215 7.59 -19.60 7.60
CA LEU A 215 7.14 -20.98 7.74
C LEU A 215 6.66 -21.54 6.41
N THR A 216 6.67 -22.87 6.28
CA THR A 216 6.19 -23.58 5.09
C THR A 216 4.78 -24.11 5.32
N ALA A 217 3.89 -23.87 4.36
CA ALA A 217 2.50 -24.33 4.38
C ALA A 217 2.41 -25.86 4.56
N GLY A 218 1.48 -26.32 5.39
CA GLY A 218 1.27 -27.76 5.67
C GLY A 218 2.37 -28.45 6.49
N THR A 219 3.44 -27.76 6.86
CA THR A 219 4.53 -28.32 7.66
C THR A 219 4.22 -28.24 9.16
N THR A 220 4.57 -29.29 9.91
CA THR A 220 4.50 -29.30 11.37
C THR A 220 5.84 -28.82 11.95
N TYR A 221 5.76 -27.86 12.86
CA TYR A 221 6.89 -27.32 13.62
C TYR A 221 6.70 -27.55 15.12
N SER A 222 7.79 -27.72 15.86
CA SER A 222 7.79 -27.73 17.32
C SER A 222 8.43 -26.46 17.88
N PHE A 223 7.70 -25.72 18.71
CA PHE A 223 8.20 -24.51 19.36
C PHE A 223 8.41 -24.68 20.86
N THR A 224 9.56 -24.19 21.35
CA THR A 224 9.87 -24.05 22.78
C THR A 224 10.39 -22.64 23.06
N VAL A 225 10.28 -22.20 24.31
CA VAL A 225 10.68 -20.85 24.73
C VAL A 225 11.49 -20.95 26.01
N THR A 226 12.58 -20.19 26.11
CA THR A 226 13.32 -19.94 27.36
C THR A 226 13.18 -18.47 27.74
N ALA A 227 13.46 -18.15 29.00
CA ALA A 227 13.49 -16.78 29.52
C ALA A 227 14.90 -16.45 30.02
N ARG A 228 15.29 -15.18 29.93
CA ARG A 228 16.54 -14.64 30.48
C ARG A 228 16.29 -13.48 31.42
N ASP A 229 17.16 -13.31 32.41
CA ASP A 229 17.18 -12.17 33.32
C ASP A 229 18.22 -11.11 32.89
N ALA A 230 18.48 -10.13 33.75
CA ALA A 230 19.48 -9.09 33.51
C ALA A 230 20.93 -9.56 33.75
N ALA A 231 21.10 -10.70 34.43
CA ALA A 231 22.37 -11.31 34.76
C ALA A 231 22.86 -12.29 33.68
N GLY A 232 22.02 -12.60 32.68
CA GLY A 232 22.30 -13.57 31.64
C GLY A 232 21.92 -15.00 32.02
N ASN A 233 21.25 -15.24 33.15
CA ASN A 233 20.83 -16.59 33.49
C ASN A 233 19.65 -17.02 32.60
N GLU A 234 19.78 -18.15 31.92
CA GLU A 234 18.73 -18.73 31.07
C GLU A 234 17.92 -19.81 31.81
N SER A 235 16.60 -19.77 31.67
CA SER A 235 15.70 -20.75 32.29
C SER A 235 15.68 -22.10 31.56
N GLN A 236 15.09 -23.10 32.20
CA GLN A 236 14.73 -24.34 31.50
C GLN A 236 13.71 -24.05 30.38
N PRO A 237 13.77 -24.77 29.24
CA PRO A 237 12.79 -24.62 28.17
C PRO A 237 11.36 -24.90 28.64
N SER A 238 10.40 -24.17 28.07
CA SER A 238 8.98 -24.48 28.20
C SER A 238 8.65 -25.86 27.61
N ALA A 239 7.49 -26.40 28.00
CA ALA A 239 6.95 -27.57 27.31
C ALA A 239 6.68 -27.24 25.82
N PRO A 240 6.99 -28.14 24.87
CA PRO A 240 6.87 -27.85 23.46
C PRO A 240 5.40 -27.72 23.03
N VAL A 241 5.17 -26.84 22.05
CA VAL A 241 3.93 -26.81 21.27
C VAL A 241 4.21 -27.26 19.85
N SER A 242 3.50 -28.29 19.39
CA SER A 242 3.55 -28.75 18.00
C SER A 242 2.41 -28.12 17.23
N VAL A 243 2.73 -27.49 16.11
CA VAL A 243 1.80 -26.69 15.31
C VAL A 243 1.94 -27.11 13.87
N THR A 244 0.83 -27.45 13.21
CA THR A 244 0.80 -27.71 11.76
C THR A 244 0.26 -26.48 11.06
N MET A 245 1.04 -25.92 10.14
CA MET A 245 0.63 -24.73 9.39
C MET A 245 -0.53 -25.06 8.45
N PRO A 246 -1.45 -24.11 8.20
CA PRO A 246 -2.44 -24.27 7.15
C PRO A 246 -1.78 -24.64 5.82
N SER A 247 -2.44 -25.52 5.06
CA SER A 247 -2.09 -25.77 3.67
C SER A 247 -2.67 -24.67 2.78
N GLY A 248 -2.03 -24.38 1.65
CA GLY A 248 -2.50 -23.41 0.67
C GLY A 248 -1.40 -22.44 0.28
N GLY A 249 -1.46 -21.97 -0.97
CA GLY A 249 -0.58 -20.92 -1.47
C GLY A 249 -1.27 -19.56 -1.47
N ASP A 250 -0.51 -18.54 -1.84
CA ASP A 250 -1.06 -17.23 -2.15
C ASP A 250 -1.98 -17.33 -3.38
N LEU A 251 -3.26 -16.99 -3.18
CA LEU A 251 -4.30 -16.99 -4.20
C LEU A 251 -4.15 -15.83 -5.18
N ALA A 252 -3.48 -14.74 -4.80
CA ALA A 252 -3.26 -13.54 -5.61
C ALA A 252 -2.02 -13.64 -6.51
N LEU A 253 -1.09 -14.54 -6.20
CA LEU A 253 0.17 -14.70 -6.92
C LEU A 253 -0.03 -14.83 -8.45
N ASN A 254 0.59 -13.91 -9.19
CA ASN A 254 0.56 -13.79 -10.65
C ASN A 254 -0.86 -13.71 -11.26
N LYS A 255 -1.84 -13.24 -10.49
CA LYS A 255 -3.21 -13.06 -10.97
C LYS A 255 -3.39 -11.75 -11.75
N PRO A 256 -4.44 -11.65 -12.58
CA PRO A 256 -4.79 -10.40 -13.24
C PRO A 256 -5.08 -9.30 -12.20
N VAL A 257 -4.43 -8.14 -12.40
CA VAL A 257 -4.58 -6.96 -11.54
C VAL A 257 -5.14 -5.79 -12.34
N THR A 258 -6.14 -5.12 -11.79
CA THR A 258 -6.59 -3.78 -12.20
C THR A 258 -6.30 -2.78 -11.10
N VAL A 259 -6.01 -1.53 -11.45
CA VAL A 259 -5.63 -0.49 -10.48
C VAL A 259 -6.30 0.84 -10.82
N SER A 260 -6.38 1.73 -9.83
CA SER A 260 -6.83 3.11 -10.04
C SER A 260 -5.94 3.88 -11.02
N SER A 261 -4.63 3.70 -10.89
CA SER A 261 -3.59 4.32 -11.71
C SER A 261 -2.24 3.66 -11.39
N TYR A 262 -1.21 3.95 -12.18
CA TYR A 262 0.16 3.59 -11.84
C TYR A 262 1.17 4.57 -12.44
N SER A 263 2.40 4.53 -11.96
CA SER A 263 3.54 5.24 -12.54
C SER A 263 4.65 4.26 -12.95
N ASP A 264 5.14 4.37 -14.20
CA ASP A 264 6.22 3.50 -14.68
C ASP A 264 7.50 3.67 -13.84
N PRO A 265 8.25 2.58 -13.57
CA PRO A 265 8.02 1.19 -14.00
C PRO A 265 7.11 0.36 -13.05
N ASN A 266 6.42 0.98 -12.10
CA ASN A 266 5.67 0.33 -11.02
C ASN A 266 4.28 -0.19 -11.47
N THR A 267 4.28 -1.09 -12.47
CA THR A 267 3.06 -1.58 -13.14
C THR A 267 2.17 -2.45 -12.24
N PRO A 268 0.87 -2.65 -12.58
CA PRO A 268 -0.10 -3.37 -11.73
C PRO A 268 0.33 -4.78 -11.29
N GLY A 269 0.97 -5.54 -12.19
CA GLY A 269 1.34 -6.94 -11.90
C GLY A 269 2.40 -7.07 -10.80
N LEU A 270 3.17 -6.02 -10.54
CA LEU A 270 4.19 -6.00 -9.48
C LEU A 270 3.60 -5.90 -8.06
N ALA A 271 2.28 -5.83 -7.93
CA ALA A 271 1.61 -5.92 -6.64
C ALA A 271 1.41 -7.37 -6.17
N VAL A 272 1.59 -8.35 -7.06
CA VAL A 272 1.23 -9.77 -6.82
C VAL A 272 2.25 -10.74 -7.42
N ASP A 273 3.51 -10.34 -7.59
CA ASP A 273 4.54 -11.12 -8.29
C ASP A 273 5.37 -12.03 -7.36
N GLY A 274 5.22 -11.89 -6.04
CA GLY A 274 5.96 -12.61 -5.03
C GLY A 274 7.37 -12.05 -4.77
N ASP A 275 7.73 -10.91 -5.37
CA ASP A 275 9.04 -10.28 -5.26
C ASP A 275 8.96 -8.97 -4.47
N VAL A 276 9.38 -9.01 -3.21
CA VAL A 276 9.36 -7.85 -2.31
C VAL A 276 10.39 -6.76 -2.67
N SER A 277 11.10 -6.88 -3.80
CA SER A 277 11.97 -5.84 -4.37
C SER A 277 11.31 -5.04 -5.50
N THR A 278 10.20 -5.51 -6.05
CA THR A 278 9.36 -4.84 -7.05
C THR A 278 8.05 -4.38 -6.43
N ARG A 279 7.41 -3.38 -7.02
CA ARG A 279 6.21 -2.77 -6.41
C ARG A 279 5.25 -2.21 -7.43
N TRP A 280 3.97 -2.15 -7.05
CA TRP A 280 3.03 -1.20 -7.62
C TRP A 280 3.12 0.15 -6.91
N ALA A 281 2.94 1.22 -7.67
CA ALA A 281 2.81 2.57 -7.14
C ALA A 281 1.80 3.37 -7.95
N GLN A 282 0.93 4.10 -7.26
CA GLN A 282 -0.03 5.02 -7.83
C GLN A 282 0.62 6.01 -8.83
N GLY A 283 -0.18 6.52 -9.78
CA GLY A 283 0.24 7.60 -10.67
C GLY A 283 0.63 8.87 -9.92
N LEU A 284 1.76 9.48 -10.29
CA LEU A 284 2.32 10.65 -9.61
C LEU A 284 1.35 11.84 -9.59
N GLY A 285 1.20 12.48 -8.42
CA GLY A 285 0.39 13.68 -8.24
C GLY A 285 -1.12 13.45 -8.17
N LEU A 286 -1.57 12.19 -8.24
CA LEU A 286 -2.98 11.85 -8.06
C LEU A 286 -3.34 11.78 -6.57
N PRO A 287 -4.53 12.26 -6.15
CA PRO A 287 -4.97 12.17 -4.77
C PRO A 287 -5.39 10.73 -4.42
N ASP A 288 -5.35 10.41 -3.12
CA ASP A 288 -6.07 9.25 -2.60
C ASP A 288 -7.60 9.50 -2.63
N PRO A 289 -8.45 8.47 -2.74
CA PRO A 289 -8.08 7.06 -2.66
C PRO A 289 -7.45 6.49 -3.94
N SER A 290 -6.52 5.56 -3.74
CA SER A 290 -5.99 4.68 -4.77
C SER A 290 -6.30 3.23 -4.44
N TRP A 291 -6.29 2.35 -5.44
CA TRP A 291 -6.65 0.96 -5.22
C TRP A 291 -5.94 -0.02 -6.17
N VAL A 292 -5.77 -1.23 -5.65
CA VAL A 292 -5.30 -2.43 -6.36
C VAL A 292 -6.37 -3.50 -6.21
N GLN A 293 -6.83 -4.06 -7.32
CA GLN A 293 -7.83 -5.11 -7.36
C GLN A 293 -7.27 -6.34 -8.09
N VAL A 294 -7.42 -7.50 -7.47
CA VAL A 294 -6.93 -8.78 -7.97
C VAL A 294 -8.12 -9.68 -8.31
N ASP A 295 -8.14 -10.26 -9.51
CA ASP A 295 -9.05 -11.35 -9.86
C ASP A 295 -8.40 -12.69 -9.49
N LEU A 296 -8.87 -13.33 -8.42
CA LEU A 296 -8.33 -14.62 -7.93
C LEU A 296 -8.57 -15.77 -8.92
N GLY A 297 -9.45 -15.58 -9.90
CA GLY A 297 -9.75 -16.52 -11.00
C GLY A 297 -10.77 -17.61 -10.65
N ALA A 298 -11.26 -17.65 -9.41
CA ALA A 298 -12.36 -18.52 -8.96
C ALA A 298 -12.99 -17.91 -7.70
N GLN A 299 -14.11 -18.48 -7.23
CA GLN A 299 -14.72 -18.10 -5.95
C GLN A 299 -13.98 -18.79 -4.80
N TYR A 300 -13.64 -18.04 -3.76
CA TYR A 300 -12.97 -18.52 -2.55
C TYR A 300 -13.67 -18.02 -1.29
N GLY A 301 -13.64 -18.83 -0.23
CA GLY A 301 -13.86 -18.34 1.13
C GLY A 301 -12.53 -17.74 1.61
N VAL A 302 -12.35 -16.43 1.41
CA VAL A 302 -11.11 -15.72 1.73
C VAL A 302 -10.97 -15.58 3.24
N THR A 303 -9.90 -16.13 3.81
CA THR A 303 -9.63 -16.15 5.26
C THR A 303 -8.65 -15.07 5.70
N GLY A 304 -7.97 -14.40 4.77
CA GLY A 304 -7.12 -13.27 5.10
C GLY A 304 -6.30 -12.76 3.93
N ALA A 305 -5.67 -11.61 4.15
CA ALA A 305 -4.72 -11.00 3.23
C ALA A 305 -3.45 -10.56 3.97
N ILE A 306 -2.32 -10.58 3.28
CA ILE A 306 -1.06 -9.99 3.75
C ILE A 306 -0.68 -8.89 2.76
N THR A 307 -0.47 -7.68 3.26
CA THR A 307 -0.05 -6.54 2.44
C THR A 307 1.31 -6.05 2.91
N THR A 308 2.28 -5.94 2.00
CA THR A 308 3.58 -5.33 2.26
C THR A 308 3.66 -3.98 1.57
N PHE A 309 3.58 -2.91 2.35
CA PHE A 309 3.66 -1.52 1.89
C PHE A 309 5.11 -1.09 1.62
N GLU A 310 5.29 -0.04 0.80
CA GLU A 310 6.61 0.55 0.54
C GLU A 310 7.31 1.01 1.82
N LYS A 311 6.53 1.48 2.80
CA LYS A 311 7.01 2.06 4.06
C LYS A 311 6.26 1.44 5.23
N ALA A 312 6.93 1.43 6.37
CA ALA A 312 6.33 0.93 7.60
C ALA A 312 5.17 1.81 8.08
N GLY A 313 5.35 3.13 8.04
CA GLY A 313 4.36 4.09 8.50
C GLY A 313 3.62 4.81 7.38
N GLY A 314 2.37 5.18 7.65
CA GLY A 314 1.72 6.28 6.94
C GLY A 314 0.63 5.92 5.95
N TYR A 315 0.26 4.64 5.84
CA TYR A 315 -0.86 4.20 4.99
C TYR A 315 -2.12 3.98 5.81
N LYS A 316 -3.24 4.53 5.35
CA LYS A 316 -4.60 4.18 5.79
C LYS A 316 -5.25 3.41 4.67
N TYR A 317 -5.87 2.29 4.96
CA TYR A 317 -6.38 1.42 3.92
C TYR A 317 -7.59 0.59 4.37
N ARG A 318 -8.27 -0.02 3.40
CA ARG A 318 -9.32 -1.02 3.61
C ARG A 318 -9.10 -2.17 2.63
N ILE A 319 -9.31 -3.40 3.08
CA ILE A 319 -9.30 -4.60 2.25
C ILE A 319 -10.73 -5.12 2.14
N GLU A 320 -11.18 -5.34 0.92
CA GLU A 320 -12.53 -5.78 0.61
C GLU A 320 -12.49 -6.97 -0.35
N VAL A 321 -13.48 -7.85 -0.23
CA VAL A 321 -13.67 -9.03 -1.08
C VAL A 321 -15.03 -8.93 -1.75
N SER A 322 -15.12 -9.31 -3.02
CA SER A 322 -16.37 -9.29 -3.77
C SER A 322 -16.53 -10.54 -4.64
N PRO A 323 -17.73 -11.10 -4.75
CA PRO A 323 -18.02 -12.15 -5.72
C PRO A 323 -18.13 -11.62 -7.16
N ASP A 324 -18.39 -10.31 -7.37
CA ASP A 324 -18.84 -9.78 -8.67
C ASP A 324 -18.32 -8.37 -9.04
N GLU A 325 -17.35 -7.83 -8.30
CA GLU A 325 -16.77 -6.48 -8.47
C GLU A 325 -17.68 -5.30 -8.11
N VAL A 326 -18.93 -5.54 -7.68
CA VAL A 326 -19.89 -4.47 -7.32
C VAL A 326 -20.28 -4.56 -5.85
N HIS A 327 -20.59 -5.76 -5.37
CA HIS A 327 -20.98 -6.00 -3.99
C HIS A 327 -19.75 -6.36 -3.17
N TRP A 328 -19.22 -5.40 -2.42
CA TRP A 328 -17.99 -5.55 -1.63
C TRP A 328 -18.30 -5.80 -0.15
N THR A 329 -17.62 -6.78 0.43
CA THR A 329 -17.62 -7.07 1.87
C THR A 329 -16.26 -6.72 2.44
N THR A 330 -16.21 -5.92 3.50
CA THR A 330 -14.96 -5.57 4.19
C THR A 330 -14.35 -6.82 4.84
N LEU A 331 -13.11 -7.10 4.50
CA LEU A 331 -12.28 -8.11 5.16
C LEU A 331 -11.51 -7.48 6.33
N ASP A 332 -10.98 -6.27 6.14
CA ASP A 332 -10.26 -5.52 7.18
C ASP A 332 -10.29 -4.01 6.91
N ASP A 333 -10.35 -3.19 7.96
CA ASP A 333 -10.51 -1.73 7.87
C ASP A 333 -9.51 -0.99 8.78
N HIS A 334 -8.53 -0.36 8.14
CA HIS A 334 -7.49 0.48 8.72
C HIS A 334 -7.62 1.95 8.27
N THR A 335 -8.84 2.42 7.99
CA THR A 335 -9.06 3.80 7.53
C THR A 335 -8.93 4.84 8.67
N GLY A 336 -9.09 4.40 9.92
CA GLY A 336 -8.99 5.26 11.11
C GLY A 336 -7.55 5.65 11.46
N THR A 337 -6.61 4.70 11.38
CA THR A 337 -5.24 4.83 11.89
C THR A 337 -4.24 4.38 10.83
N ALA A 338 -3.15 5.14 10.67
CA ALA A 338 -2.12 4.75 9.71
C ALA A 338 -1.33 3.53 10.21
N THR A 339 -0.78 2.74 9.27
CA THR A 339 0.16 1.66 9.57
C THR A 339 1.35 2.14 10.39
N THR A 340 1.92 1.23 11.18
CA THR A 340 3.23 1.40 11.84
C THR A 340 4.28 0.42 11.31
N GLU A 341 3.83 -0.68 10.70
CA GLU A 341 4.65 -1.74 10.11
C GLU A 341 4.48 -1.82 8.60
N ALA A 342 5.52 -2.28 7.90
CA ALA A 342 5.49 -2.36 6.44
C ALA A 342 4.61 -3.53 5.99
N THR A 343 4.74 -4.67 6.67
CA THR A 343 3.91 -5.86 6.40
C THR A 343 2.76 -5.92 7.40
N ASN A 344 1.54 -5.84 6.89
CA ASN A 344 0.31 -5.93 7.66
C ASN A 344 -0.40 -7.23 7.34
N TYR A 345 -1.00 -7.81 8.38
CA TYR A 345 -1.62 -9.11 8.35
C TYR A 345 -3.08 -8.93 8.74
N SER A 346 -3.97 -9.22 7.80
CA SER A 346 -5.40 -8.97 7.90
C SER A 346 -6.14 -10.31 7.91
N PRO A 347 -6.18 -11.03 9.05
CA PRO A 347 -6.96 -12.25 9.16
C PRO A 347 -8.45 -11.93 9.24
N ALA A 348 -9.27 -12.74 8.59
CA ALA A 348 -10.72 -12.61 8.66
C ALA A 348 -11.26 -13.44 9.84
N ALA A 349 -12.15 -12.85 10.65
CA ALA A 349 -12.78 -13.57 11.75
C ALA A 349 -13.65 -14.74 11.28
N GLN A 350 -14.18 -14.64 10.06
CA GLN A 350 -14.87 -15.69 9.31
C GLN A 350 -14.48 -15.58 7.83
N PRO A 351 -14.49 -16.68 7.05
CA PRO A 351 -14.24 -16.61 5.62
C PRO A 351 -15.20 -15.62 4.92
N VAL A 352 -14.67 -14.82 4.01
CA VAL A 352 -15.45 -13.90 3.17
C VAL A 352 -15.48 -14.44 1.74
N ASP A 353 -16.67 -14.79 1.25
CA ASP A 353 -16.82 -15.37 -0.07
C ASP A 353 -16.61 -14.32 -1.17
N GLY A 354 -15.72 -14.62 -2.12
CA GLY A 354 -15.57 -13.83 -3.32
C GLY A 354 -14.47 -14.28 -4.26
N ARG A 355 -14.42 -13.64 -5.43
CA ARG A 355 -13.43 -13.85 -6.49
C ARG A 355 -12.46 -12.68 -6.60
N TYR A 356 -12.89 -11.48 -6.20
CA TYR A 356 -12.11 -10.27 -6.33
C TYR A 356 -11.67 -9.78 -4.96
N LEU A 357 -10.37 -9.54 -4.80
CA LEU A 357 -9.81 -8.88 -3.63
C LEU A 357 -9.44 -7.44 -4.01
N ARG A 358 -9.76 -6.45 -3.19
CA ARG A 358 -9.36 -5.06 -3.40
C ARG A 358 -8.71 -4.47 -2.15
N LEU A 359 -7.50 -3.97 -2.31
CA LEU A 359 -6.86 -3.04 -1.38
C LEU A 359 -7.19 -1.62 -1.83
N THR A 360 -7.83 -0.84 -0.96
CA THR A 360 -8.06 0.61 -1.16
C THR A 360 -7.21 1.38 -0.17
N VAL A 361 -6.21 2.12 -0.65
CA VAL A 361 -5.47 3.09 0.14
C VAL A 361 -6.30 4.38 0.21
N THR A 362 -6.78 4.71 1.39
CA THR A 362 -7.63 5.89 1.63
C THR A 362 -6.84 7.11 2.07
N GLY A 363 -5.57 6.93 2.40
CA GLY A 363 -4.65 8.02 2.70
C GLY A 363 -3.22 7.53 2.82
N SER A 364 -2.28 8.35 2.36
CA SER A 364 -0.84 8.05 2.36
C SER A 364 -0.04 9.28 2.80
N SER A 365 1.03 9.08 3.57
CA SER A 365 2.03 10.11 3.84
C SER A 365 3.16 10.02 2.81
N GLY A 366 2.93 10.58 1.61
CA GLY A 366 3.90 10.54 0.52
C GLY A 366 3.30 10.74 -0.86
N ASN A 367 3.85 10.05 -1.86
CA ASN A 367 3.48 10.19 -3.27
C ASN A 367 2.32 9.25 -3.69
N GLY A 368 1.38 8.96 -2.78
CA GLY A 368 0.26 8.04 -3.03
C GLY A 368 0.47 6.62 -2.51
N GLY A 369 -0.50 5.74 -2.83
CA GLY A 369 -0.45 4.32 -2.50
C GLY A 369 0.70 3.58 -3.19
N SER A 370 1.43 2.75 -2.44
CA SER A 370 2.47 1.87 -3.00
C SER A 370 2.69 0.64 -2.12
N ILE A 371 2.70 -0.53 -2.77
CA ILE A 371 2.89 -1.84 -2.13
C ILE A 371 3.88 -2.68 -2.91
N TYR A 372 4.74 -3.40 -2.18
CA TYR A 372 5.60 -4.45 -2.71
C TYR A 372 4.80 -5.73 -2.98
N GLU A 373 3.78 -6.04 -2.16
CA GLU A 373 3.06 -7.31 -2.29
C GLU A 373 1.65 -7.25 -1.68
N LEU A 374 0.70 -7.98 -2.29
CA LEU A 374 -0.65 -8.23 -1.81
C LEU A 374 -1.00 -9.71 -2.01
N ALA A 375 -0.81 -10.49 -0.95
CA ALA A 375 -1.14 -11.90 -0.93
C ALA A 375 -2.54 -12.14 -0.35
N ALA A 376 -3.24 -13.14 -0.86
CA ALA A 376 -4.57 -13.55 -0.44
C ALA A 376 -4.60 -15.03 -0.05
N TYR A 377 -5.34 -15.39 0.99
CA TYR A 377 -5.43 -16.76 1.48
C TYR A 377 -6.89 -17.16 1.72
N GLY A 378 -7.19 -18.44 1.50
CA GLY A 378 -8.54 -18.97 1.64
C GLY A 378 -8.69 -20.35 1.01
N THR A 379 -9.93 -20.82 0.95
CA THR A 379 -10.27 -22.12 0.36
C THR A 379 -11.16 -21.94 -0.86
N ALA A 380 -10.89 -22.70 -1.93
CA ALA A 380 -11.72 -22.65 -3.12
C ALA A 380 -13.14 -23.11 -2.79
N LEU A 381 -14.13 -22.33 -3.20
CA LEU A 381 -15.52 -22.73 -3.12
C LEU A 381 -15.89 -23.65 -4.29
N PRO A 382 -16.88 -24.53 -4.13
CA PRO A 382 -17.41 -25.28 -5.26
C PRO A 382 -17.86 -24.35 -6.38
N PRO A 383 -17.62 -24.69 -7.65
CA PRO A 383 -18.13 -23.91 -8.76
C PRO A 383 -19.67 -23.84 -8.70
N SER A 384 -20.22 -22.75 -9.22
CA SER A 384 -21.67 -22.59 -9.33
C SER A 384 -22.28 -23.75 -10.13
N THR A 385 -23.48 -24.16 -9.73
CA THR A 385 -24.27 -25.14 -10.51
C THR A 385 -24.89 -24.51 -11.76
N ASP A 386 -25.01 -23.18 -11.80
CA ASP A 386 -25.49 -22.48 -12.97
C ASP A 386 -24.37 -22.22 -13.97
N GLN A 387 -24.60 -22.69 -15.20
CA GLN A 387 -23.68 -22.56 -16.34
C GLN A 387 -24.35 -21.87 -17.52
N THR A 388 -25.59 -21.42 -17.36
CA THR A 388 -26.31 -20.74 -18.43
C THR A 388 -25.94 -19.27 -18.36
N ALA A 389 -25.46 -18.72 -19.48
CA ALA A 389 -25.19 -17.30 -19.56
C ALA A 389 -26.48 -16.48 -19.76
N PRO A 390 -26.53 -15.23 -19.29
CA PRO A 390 -27.61 -14.31 -19.61
C PRO A 390 -27.75 -14.09 -21.12
N ASP A 391 -28.90 -13.57 -21.54
CA ASP A 391 -29.04 -13.00 -22.88
C ASP A 391 -28.23 -11.69 -23.06
N ALA A 392 -28.03 -11.30 -24.32
CA ALA A 392 -27.34 -10.04 -24.61
C ALA A 392 -28.21 -8.85 -24.20
N PRO A 393 -27.65 -7.82 -23.53
CA PRO A 393 -28.39 -6.60 -23.24
C PRO A 393 -28.85 -5.89 -24.53
N GLY A 394 -29.84 -5.01 -24.40
CA GLY A 394 -30.27 -4.17 -25.53
C GLY A 394 -29.20 -3.16 -25.95
N THR A 395 -29.36 -2.59 -27.15
CA THR A 395 -28.47 -1.53 -27.65
C THR A 395 -28.42 -0.35 -26.69
N PRO A 396 -27.22 0.11 -26.26
CA PRO A 396 -27.11 1.26 -25.39
C PRO A 396 -27.66 2.54 -26.03
N THR A 397 -28.15 3.46 -25.21
CA THR A 397 -28.46 4.84 -25.55
C THR A 397 -27.44 5.74 -24.86
N VAL A 398 -26.75 6.57 -25.63
CA VAL A 398 -25.74 7.50 -25.12
C VAL A 398 -26.29 8.92 -25.21
N THR A 399 -26.36 9.60 -24.07
CA THR A 399 -26.86 10.96 -23.92
C THR A 399 -25.70 11.87 -23.49
N PRO A 400 -25.12 12.67 -24.40
CA PRO A 400 -24.13 13.67 -24.03
C PRO A 400 -24.71 14.66 -23.03
N LEU A 401 -23.98 14.89 -21.95
CA LEU A 401 -24.30 15.91 -20.94
C LEU A 401 -23.38 17.13 -21.09
N LEU A 402 -22.12 16.89 -21.47
CA LEU A 402 -21.10 17.89 -21.80
C LEU A 402 -20.26 17.37 -22.98
N PRO A 403 -19.42 18.22 -23.60
CA PRO A 403 -18.44 17.78 -24.60
C PRO A 403 -17.51 16.64 -24.15
N SER A 404 -17.32 16.47 -22.84
CA SER A 404 -16.46 15.45 -22.23
C SER A 404 -17.16 14.47 -21.28
N LEU A 405 -18.50 14.49 -21.23
CA LEU A 405 -19.31 13.71 -20.29
C LEU A 405 -20.59 13.20 -20.95
N ALA A 406 -20.92 11.93 -20.76
CA ALA A 406 -22.17 11.34 -21.23
C ALA A 406 -22.77 10.35 -20.21
N ASP A 407 -24.09 10.24 -20.21
CA ASP A 407 -24.79 9.12 -19.58
C ASP A 407 -25.04 8.03 -20.63
N VAL A 408 -24.76 6.78 -20.25
CA VAL A 408 -25.02 5.59 -21.05
C VAL A 408 -26.06 4.76 -20.32
N SER A 409 -27.12 4.34 -21.01
CA SER A 409 -28.18 3.49 -20.47
C SER A 409 -28.51 2.38 -21.44
N TRP A 410 -29.02 1.24 -20.97
CA TRP A 410 -29.37 0.11 -21.83
C TRP A 410 -30.58 -0.66 -21.30
N PRO A 411 -31.36 -1.32 -22.19
CA PRO A 411 -32.33 -2.32 -21.77
C PRO A 411 -31.64 -3.49 -21.06
N ALA A 412 -32.22 -3.93 -19.94
CA ALA A 412 -31.71 -5.04 -19.14
C ALA A 412 -31.70 -6.37 -19.91
N ALA A 413 -30.73 -7.21 -19.59
CA ALA A 413 -30.72 -8.62 -19.97
C ALA A 413 -31.55 -9.45 -18.98
N THR A 414 -31.86 -10.69 -19.37
CA THR A 414 -32.52 -11.70 -18.55
C THR A 414 -31.71 -12.99 -18.50
N ASP A 415 -31.92 -13.74 -17.42
CA ASP A 415 -31.21 -14.98 -17.12
C ASP A 415 -32.10 -15.91 -16.27
N ASN A 416 -31.82 -17.22 -16.24
CA ASN A 416 -32.57 -18.22 -15.47
C ASN A 416 -32.41 -18.09 -13.94
N VAL A 417 -31.28 -17.58 -13.44
CA VAL A 417 -31.04 -17.31 -12.01
C VAL A 417 -30.94 -15.81 -11.74
N GLY A 418 -30.72 -15.01 -12.78
CA GLY A 418 -30.85 -13.56 -12.77
C GLY A 418 -29.52 -12.85 -13.02
N VAL A 419 -29.61 -11.69 -13.66
CA VAL A 419 -28.46 -10.82 -13.93
C VAL A 419 -28.10 -10.03 -12.68
N THR A 420 -26.83 -10.08 -12.27
CA THR A 420 -26.33 -9.39 -11.07
C THR A 420 -25.51 -8.15 -11.42
N THR A 421 -24.74 -8.19 -12.52
CA THR A 421 -23.87 -7.08 -12.91
C THR A 421 -23.79 -6.92 -14.43
N TYR A 422 -23.37 -5.74 -14.86
CA TYR A 422 -23.11 -5.36 -16.25
C TYR A 422 -21.70 -4.79 -16.38
N GLU A 423 -21.00 -5.18 -17.42
CA GLU A 423 -19.73 -4.60 -17.82
C GLU A 423 -19.94 -3.63 -18.98
N LEU A 424 -19.51 -2.38 -18.81
CA LEU A 424 -19.55 -1.36 -19.86
C LEU A 424 -18.20 -1.26 -20.56
N TYR A 425 -18.25 -1.29 -21.89
CA TYR A 425 -17.09 -1.17 -22.75
C TYR A 425 -17.16 0.11 -23.58
N GLN A 426 -16.03 0.80 -23.71
CA GLN A 426 -15.80 1.91 -24.63
C GLN A 426 -14.68 1.52 -25.59
N ASP A 427 -14.98 1.51 -26.89
CA ASP A 427 -14.05 1.13 -27.97
C ASP A 427 -13.38 -0.24 -27.73
N GLY A 428 -14.15 -1.18 -27.18
CA GLY A 428 -13.67 -2.54 -26.86
C GLY A 428 -12.88 -2.64 -25.55
N LYS A 429 -12.65 -1.55 -24.82
CA LYS A 429 -12.02 -1.56 -23.50
C LYS A 429 -13.09 -1.49 -22.40
N ARG A 430 -13.04 -2.39 -21.42
CA ARG A 430 -13.90 -2.33 -20.23
C ARG A 430 -13.58 -1.07 -19.43
N ILE A 431 -14.59 -0.25 -19.15
CA ILE A 431 -14.45 1.02 -18.40
C ILE A 431 -15.20 1.02 -17.07
N ALA A 432 -16.21 0.17 -16.89
CA ALA A 432 -16.96 0.08 -15.64
C ALA A 432 -17.60 -1.30 -15.46
N VAL A 433 -17.92 -1.62 -14.20
CA VAL A 433 -18.82 -2.70 -13.80
C VAL A 433 -19.88 -2.10 -12.89
N THR A 434 -21.15 -2.43 -13.10
CA THR A 434 -22.27 -1.90 -12.29
C THR A 434 -23.42 -2.90 -12.19
N ASP A 435 -24.16 -2.85 -11.09
CA ASP A 435 -25.45 -3.52 -10.88
C ASP A 435 -26.64 -2.76 -11.48
N LYS A 436 -26.40 -1.59 -12.09
CA LYS A 436 -27.41 -0.75 -12.71
C LYS A 436 -27.40 -0.91 -14.22
N THR A 437 -28.49 -0.49 -14.86
CA THR A 437 -28.60 -0.38 -16.32
C THR A 437 -28.21 0.99 -16.85
N THR A 438 -27.41 1.73 -16.07
CA THR A 438 -26.94 3.08 -16.38
C THR A 438 -25.52 3.29 -15.87
N ALA A 439 -24.75 4.11 -16.58
CA ALA A 439 -23.41 4.53 -16.18
C ALA A 439 -23.11 5.92 -16.71
N ARG A 440 -22.35 6.71 -15.94
CA ARG A 440 -21.83 8.01 -16.37
C ARG A 440 -20.38 7.87 -16.80
N VAL A 441 -20.06 8.32 -18.00
CA VAL A 441 -18.72 8.23 -18.59
C VAL A 441 -18.15 9.64 -18.75
N SER A 442 -17.07 9.92 -18.03
CA SER A 442 -16.34 11.19 -18.06
C SER A 442 -15.01 11.06 -18.81
N GLY A 443 -14.34 12.20 -19.05
CA GLY A 443 -13.03 12.21 -19.71
C GLY A 443 -13.08 11.92 -21.22
N LEU A 444 -14.27 12.00 -21.83
CA LEU A 444 -14.45 11.89 -23.27
C LEU A 444 -13.85 13.12 -23.95
N LYS A 445 -13.41 12.95 -25.20
CA LYS A 445 -12.85 14.05 -26.00
C LYS A 445 -13.94 14.65 -26.90
N PRO A 446 -14.07 16.00 -26.95
CA PRO A 446 -14.97 16.67 -27.87
C PRO A 446 -14.72 16.25 -29.33
N GLN A 447 -15.78 16.21 -30.14
CA GLN A 447 -15.75 15.84 -31.56
C GLN A 447 -15.14 14.45 -31.87
N THR A 448 -14.99 13.60 -30.86
CA THR A 448 -14.45 12.25 -31.02
C THR A 448 -15.60 11.25 -31.06
N ALA A 449 -15.53 10.30 -32.00
CA ALA A 449 -16.46 9.19 -32.07
C ALA A 449 -16.07 8.08 -31.10
N TYR A 450 -17.06 7.57 -30.37
CA TYR A 450 -16.91 6.48 -29.41
C TYR A 450 -17.94 5.39 -29.71
N SER A 451 -17.59 4.15 -29.43
CA SER A 451 -18.48 2.98 -29.50
C SER A 451 -18.68 2.39 -28.11
N PHE A 452 -19.94 2.22 -27.70
CA PHE A 452 -20.31 1.62 -26.41
C PHE A 452 -21.03 0.28 -26.59
N THR A 453 -20.60 -0.73 -25.85
CA THR A 453 -21.24 -2.05 -25.74
C THR A 453 -21.35 -2.47 -24.28
N VAL A 454 -22.28 -3.37 -23.98
CA VAL A 454 -22.52 -3.86 -22.62
C VAL A 454 -22.60 -5.38 -22.63
N VAL A 455 -21.96 -6.02 -21.64
CA VAL A 455 -22.07 -7.46 -21.36
C VAL A 455 -22.78 -7.64 -20.03
N ALA A 456 -23.72 -8.58 -19.94
CA ALA A 456 -24.39 -8.94 -18.68
C ALA A 456 -23.69 -10.14 -18.04
N ARG A 457 -23.69 -10.18 -16.70
CA ARG A 457 -23.19 -11.30 -15.90
C ARG A 457 -24.23 -11.72 -14.87
N ASP A 458 -24.37 -13.02 -14.68
CA ASP A 458 -25.17 -13.60 -13.61
C ASP A 458 -24.38 -13.74 -12.29
N ALA A 459 -24.98 -14.36 -11.27
CA ALA A 459 -24.33 -14.63 -9.99
C ALA A 459 -23.15 -15.63 -10.09
N ALA A 460 -23.12 -16.47 -11.14
CA ALA A 460 -22.05 -17.41 -11.42
C ALA A 460 -20.91 -16.78 -12.24
N LEU A 461 -21.06 -15.52 -12.65
CA LEU A 461 -20.21 -14.80 -13.59
C LEU A 461 -20.18 -15.41 -15.00
N ASN A 462 -21.25 -16.09 -15.41
CA ASN A 462 -21.45 -16.42 -16.81
C ASN A 462 -21.74 -15.12 -17.58
N GLU A 463 -21.00 -14.90 -18.67
CA GLU A 463 -21.07 -13.69 -19.48
C GLU A 463 -21.97 -13.89 -20.71
N SER A 464 -22.84 -12.92 -20.97
CA SER A 464 -23.61 -12.89 -22.21
C SER A 464 -22.79 -12.46 -23.43
N ALA A 465 -23.36 -12.62 -24.62
CA ALA A 465 -22.82 -11.94 -25.79
C ALA A 465 -22.94 -10.40 -25.62
N PRO A 466 -21.98 -9.60 -26.16
CA PRO A 466 -22.08 -8.15 -26.10
C PRO A 466 -23.35 -7.63 -26.77
N SER A 467 -23.93 -6.57 -26.21
CA SER A 467 -25.00 -5.83 -26.88
C SER A 467 -24.55 -5.25 -28.22
N PRO A 468 -25.47 -4.93 -29.14
CA PRO A 468 -25.12 -4.17 -30.34
C PRO A 468 -24.50 -2.83 -29.96
N ALA A 469 -23.46 -2.42 -30.68
CA ALA A 469 -22.74 -1.18 -30.40
C ALA A 469 -23.59 0.07 -30.63
N ALA A 470 -23.53 0.99 -29.68
CA ALA A 470 -24.04 2.35 -29.83
C ALA A 470 -22.87 3.29 -30.14
N THR A 471 -22.87 3.90 -31.33
CA THR A 471 -21.85 4.86 -31.73
C THR A 471 -22.35 6.28 -31.56
N ILE A 472 -21.53 7.14 -30.95
CA ILE A 472 -21.83 8.57 -30.78
C ILE A 472 -20.59 9.40 -31.09
N THR A 473 -20.77 10.56 -31.71
CA THR A 473 -19.73 11.60 -31.78
C THR A 473 -20.03 12.66 -30.73
N MET A 474 -19.10 12.87 -29.80
CA MET A 474 -19.29 13.87 -28.74
C MET A 474 -19.40 15.27 -29.34
N PRO A 475 -20.23 16.16 -28.75
CA PRO A 475 -20.39 17.51 -29.26
C PRO A 475 -19.07 18.28 -29.22
N ALA A 476 -18.98 19.33 -30.04
CA ALA A 476 -17.85 20.24 -29.98
C ALA A 476 -17.83 20.98 -28.64
N ASP A 477 -16.64 21.31 -28.18
CA ASP A 477 -16.46 22.14 -27.00
C ASP A 477 -16.71 23.60 -27.36
N ASN A 478 -17.98 23.97 -27.31
CA ASN A 478 -18.46 25.30 -27.63
C ASN A 478 -19.25 25.85 -26.46
N ASP A 479 -18.51 26.45 -25.53
CA ASP A 479 -19.10 27.22 -24.43
C ASP A 479 -19.87 28.43 -24.99
N LEU A 480 -21.18 28.40 -24.79
CA LEU A 480 -22.13 29.42 -25.22
C LEU A 480 -21.96 30.73 -24.43
N ALA A 481 -21.36 30.69 -23.24
CA ALA A 481 -21.09 31.83 -22.38
C ALA A 481 -19.74 32.50 -22.67
N LEU A 482 -18.81 31.81 -23.34
CA LEU A 482 -17.46 32.30 -23.62
C LEU A 482 -17.48 33.67 -24.31
N ASN A 483 -16.80 34.63 -23.69
CA ASN A 483 -16.67 36.04 -24.09
C ASN A 483 -18.01 36.75 -24.31
N LYS A 484 -19.09 36.31 -23.65
CA LYS A 484 -20.40 36.95 -23.74
C LYS A 484 -20.54 38.16 -22.82
N PRO A 485 -21.48 39.08 -23.12
CA PRO A 485 -21.79 40.18 -22.22
C PRO A 485 -22.27 39.68 -20.85
N VAL A 486 -21.64 40.22 -19.79
CA VAL A 486 -21.95 39.90 -18.39
C VAL A 486 -22.46 41.15 -17.66
N THR A 487 -23.54 41.00 -16.89
CA THR A 487 -23.98 41.97 -15.89
C THR A 487 -23.91 41.35 -14.50
N VAL A 488 -23.57 42.13 -13.48
CA VAL A 488 -23.40 41.66 -12.10
C VAL A 488 -24.05 42.60 -11.11
N SER A 489 -24.31 42.12 -9.89
CA SER A 489 -24.73 42.95 -8.76
C SER A 489 -23.65 43.94 -8.33
N SER A 490 -22.38 43.51 -8.33
CA SER A 490 -21.20 44.29 -7.98
C SER A 490 -19.92 43.51 -8.34
N TYR A 491 -18.76 44.17 -8.28
CA TYR A 491 -17.46 43.49 -8.37
C TYR A 491 -16.38 44.22 -7.58
N SER A 492 -15.24 43.56 -7.36
CA SER A 492 -14.03 44.16 -6.77
C SER A 492 -12.84 44.03 -7.72
N ASP A 493 -12.08 45.10 -7.95
CA ASP A 493 -10.88 45.06 -8.80
C ASP A 493 -9.79 44.15 -8.20
N PRO A 494 -9.08 43.35 -9.01
CA PRO A 494 -9.17 43.26 -10.49
C PRO A 494 -10.21 42.24 -11.01
N ASN A 495 -11.07 41.68 -10.16
CA ASN A 495 -11.99 40.57 -10.46
C ASN A 495 -13.27 41.02 -11.22
N THR A 496 -13.07 41.59 -12.40
CA THR A 496 -14.16 42.18 -13.21
C THR A 496 -15.14 41.14 -13.77
N PRO A 497 -16.38 41.52 -14.17
CA PRO A 497 -17.41 40.58 -14.60
C PRO A 497 -17.05 39.66 -15.76
N GLY A 498 -16.24 40.14 -16.72
CA GLY A 498 -15.87 39.37 -17.90
C GLY A 498 -14.96 38.18 -17.60
N LEU A 499 -14.29 38.18 -16.44
CA LEU A 499 -13.38 37.11 -16.02
C LEU A 499 -14.11 35.84 -15.54
N ALA A 500 -15.45 35.82 -15.56
CA ALA A 500 -16.24 34.64 -15.25
C ALA A 500 -16.63 33.84 -16.50
N VAL A 501 -16.23 34.31 -17.69
CA VAL A 501 -16.62 33.73 -18.99
C VAL A 501 -15.47 33.88 -19.99
N ASP A 502 -14.22 33.94 -19.54
CA ASP A 502 -13.05 34.17 -20.41
C ASP A 502 -12.34 32.87 -20.83
N GLY A 503 -12.74 31.74 -20.22
CA GLY A 503 -12.18 30.42 -20.44
C GLY A 503 -10.90 30.15 -19.64
N ASP A 504 -10.52 31.03 -18.71
CA ASP A 504 -9.30 30.92 -17.91
C ASP A 504 -9.63 30.64 -16.44
N LEU A 505 -9.39 29.40 -16.00
CA LEU A 505 -9.63 28.96 -14.62
C LEU A 505 -8.66 29.57 -13.58
N SER A 506 -7.80 30.52 -13.97
CA SER A 506 -6.95 31.30 -13.07
C SER A 506 -7.44 32.72 -12.81
N THR A 507 -8.37 33.23 -13.63
CA THR A 507 -9.04 34.53 -13.48
C THR A 507 -10.47 34.34 -12.99
N ARG A 508 -11.03 35.33 -12.30
CA ARG A 508 -12.36 35.19 -11.68
C ARG A 508 -13.13 36.48 -11.62
N TRP A 509 -14.45 36.38 -11.57
CA TRP A 509 -15.29 37.42 -11.00
C TRP A 509 -15.38 37.25 -9.48
N ALA A 510 -15.35 38.37 -8.75
CA ALA A 510 -15.65 38.39 -7.33
C ALA A 510 -16.51 39.61 -7.00
N GLN A 511 -17.50 39.40 -6.14
CA GLN A 511 -18.36 40.43 -5.59
C GLN A 511 -17.54 41.60 -4.99
N GLY A 512 -18.16 42.79 -4.94
CA GLY A 512 -17.58 43.94 -4.24
C GLY A 512 -17.32 43.65 -2.76
N LEU A 513 -16.12 44.00 -2.28
CA LEU A 513 -15.68 43.73 -0.91
C LEU A 513 -16.62 44.35 0.13
N GLY A 514 -17.04 43.56 1.12
CA GLY A 514 -17.87 44.00 2.24
C GLY A 514 -19.37 44.15 1.93
N LEU A 515 -19.82 43.78 0.71
CA LEU A 515 -21.24 43.76 0.38
C LEU A 515 -21.89 42.45 0.85
N PRO A 516 -23.16 42.48 1.31
CA PRO A 516 -23.86 41.27 1.73
C PRO A 516 -24.32 40.43 0.54
N ASP A 517 -24.53 39.13 0.78
CA ASP A 517 -25.33 38.31 -0.12
C ASP A 517 -26.84 38.67 0.01
N PRO A 518 -27.65 38.50 -1.05
CA PRO A 518 -27.29 37.84 -2.30
C PRO A 518 -26.47 38.71 -3.26
N SER A 519 -25.50 38.07 -3.89
CA SER A 519 -24.84 38.58 -5.10
C SER A 519 -25.28 37.80 -6.32
N TRP A 520 -25.18 38.41 -7.50
CA TRP A 520 -25.55 37.72 -8.72
C TRP A 520 -24.67 38.12 -9.90
N ILE A 521 -24.53 37.17 -10.82
CA ILE A 521 -23.89 37.33 -12.12
C ILE A 521 -24.83 36.76 -13.19
N GLN A 522 -24.98 37.49 -14.30
CA GLN A 522 -25.87 37.16 -15.39
C GLN A 522 -25.13 37.28 -16.73
N VAL A 523 -25.27 36.27 -17.58
CA VAL A 523 -24.67 36.20 -18.91
C VAL A 523 -25.77 36.30 -19.97
N ASP A 524 -25.60 37.16 -20.97
CA ASP A 524 -26.43 37.19 -22.20
C ASP A 524 -25.76 36.34 -23.29
N LEU A 525 -26.29 35.16 -23.58
CA LEU A 525 -25.80 34.25 -24.62
C LEU A 525 -25.91 34.86 -26.04
N GLY A 526 -26.62 35.98 -26.18
CA GLY A 526 -26.76 36.80 -27.39
C GLY A 526 -27.95 36.43 -28.26
N LYS A 527 -28.47 35.20 -28.14
CA LYS A 527 -29.69 34.72 -28.78
C LYS A 527 -30.33 33.60 -27.96
N VAL A 528 -31.63 33.40 -28.13
CA VAL A 528 -32.31 32.23 -27.54
C VAL A 528 -31.72 30.96 -28.15
N THR A 529 -31.20 30.09 -27.30
CA THR A 529 -30.51 28.85 -27.64
C THR A 529 -31.06 27.72 -26.77
N ALA A 530 -31.03 26.48 -27.28
CA ALA A 530 -31.31 25.30 -26.48
C ALA A 530 -30.13 25.06 -25.52
N LEU A 531 -30.34 25.30 -24.24
CA LEU A 531 -29.39 25.10 -23.15
C LEU A 531 -29.64 23.72 -22.53
N SER A 532 -28.60 22.90 -22.44
CA SER A 532 -28.67 21.56 -21.85
C SER A 532 -27.98 21.51 -20.48
N SER A 533 -26.92 22.30 -20.28
CA SER A 533 -26.13 22.24 -19.06
C SER A 533 -25.38 23.54 -18.78
N VAL A 534 -25.04 23.75 -17.52
CA VAL A 534 -24.18 24.84 -17.06
C VAL A 534 -23.13 24.26 -16.11
N VAL A 535 -21.89 24.71 -16.24
CA VAL A 535 -20.79 24.37 -15.33
C VAL A 535 -20.37 25.62 -14.61
N THR A 536 -20.46 25.61 -13.28
CA THR A 536 -20.01 26.72 -12.43
C THR A 536 -18.76 26.31 -11.67
N THR A 537 -17.66 27.04 -11.85
CA THR A 537 -16.41 26.81 -11.12
C THR A 537 -16.21 27.92 -10.09
N PHE A 538 -16.48 27.61 -8.82
CA PHE A 538 -16.30 28.51 -7.68
C PHE A 538 -14.83 28.68 -7.27
N GLU A 539 -14.50 29.81 -6.64
CA GLU A 539 -13.13 30.10 -6.16
C GLU A 539 -12.60 29.02 -5.19
N LYS A 540 -13.50 28.48 -4.37
CA LYS A 540 -13.13 27.55 -3.29
C LYS A 540 -13.97 26.30 -3.33
N PRO A 541 -13.40 25.14 -2.94
CA PRO A 541 -14.20 23.99 -2.59
C PRO A 541 -14.98 24.32 -1.32
N SER A 542 -16.30 24.16 -1.39
CA SER A 542 -17.24 24.46 -0.32
C SER A 542 -17.43 25.94 0.05
N GLY A 543 -18.63 26.26 0.53
CA GLY A 543 -18.94 27.53 1.17
C GLY A 543 -19.83 28.49 0.39
N TYR A 544 -20.42 28.05 -0.72
CA TYR A 544 -21.41 28.83 -1.48
C TYR A 544 -22.78 28.15 -1.45
N LYS A 545 -23.83 28.94 -1.23
CA LYS A 545 -25.23 28.60 -1.50
C LYS A 545 -25.66 29.42 -2.70
N TYR A 546 -26.36 28.80 -3.64
CA TYR A 546 -26.71 29.50 -4.87
C TYR A 546 -28.02 29.01 -5.48
N LEU A 547 -28.58 29.84 -6.35
CA LEU A 547 -29.68 29.52 -7.24
C LEU A 547 -29.19 29.80 -8.66
N LEU A 548 -29.31 28.81 -9.54
CA LEU A 548 -28.97 28.93 -10.94
C LEU A 548 -30.25 28.96 -11.78
N GLU A 549 -30.40 30.00 -12.59
CA GLU A 549 -31.62 30.31 -13.29
C GLU A 549 -31.35 30.60 -14.77
N TYR A 550 -32.38 30.43 -15.59
CA TYR A 550 -32.35 30.78 -17.01
C TYR A 550 -33.60 31.56 -17.42
N SER A 551 -33.48 32.31 -18.51
CA SER A 551 -34.57 33.10 -19.08
C SER A 551 -34.41 33.32 -20.58
N SER A 552 -35.51 33.37 -21.32
CA SER A 552 -35.51 33.76 -22.75
C SER A 552 -35.62 35.27 -22.96
N ASP A 553 -36.17 36.01 -21.99
CA ASP A 553 -36.51 37.44 -22.11
C ASP A 553 -35.81 38.34 -21.08
N GLY A 554 -35.11 37.76 -20.11
CA GLY A 554 -34.41 38.47 -19.03
C GLY A 554 -35.34 38.97 -17.91
N LEU A 555 -36.64 38.74 -18.02
CA LEU A 555 -37.67 39.19 -17.09
C LEU A 555 -38.28 38.03 -16.31
N ASN A 556 -38.62 36.94 -17.02
CA ASN A 556 -39.21 35.74 -16.45
C ASN A 556 -38.14 34.67 -16.30
N TRP A 557 -37.90 34.25 -15.07
CA TRP A 557 -36.82 33.32 -14.74
C TRP A 557 -37.37 31.96 -14.33
N SER A 558 -36.71 30.91 -14.79
CA SER A 558 -36.95 29.54 -14.37
C SER A 558 -35.70 29.00 -13.70
N THR A 559 -35.89 28.20 -12.67
CA THR A 559 -34.78 27.54 -11.96
C THR A 559 -34.23 26.40 -12.81
N LEU A 560 -32.91 26.40 -13.05
CA LEU A 560 -32.17 25.25 -13.54
C LEU A 560 -31.74 24.36 -12.38
N GLU A 561 -31.25 24.97 -11.30
CA GLU A 561 -30.77 24.28 -10.11
C GLU A 561 -30.90 25.15 -8.86
N ASP A 562 -31.29 24.54 -7.73
CA ASP A 562 -31.43 25.20 -6.43
C ASP A 562 -30.51 24.55 -5.38
N HIS A 563 -29.46 25.28 -5.03
CA HIS A 563 -28.47 24.94 -4.00
C HIS A 563 -28.54 25.92 -2.82
N THR A 564 -29.72 26.47 -2.52
CA THR A 564 -29.88 27.45 -1.42
C THR A 564 -29.94 26.79 -0.03
N GLY A 565 -30.24 25.49 0.03
CA GLY A 565 -30.37 24.74 1.28
C GLY A 565 -29.05 24.39 1.97
N ALA A 566 -27.98 24.16 1.20
CA ALA A 566 -26.69 23.69 1.70
C ALA A 566 -25.52 24.31 0.92
N ASN A 567 -24.38 24.45 1.59
CA ASN A 567 -23.17 24.91 0.93
C ASN A 567 -22.71 23.87 -0.12
N THR A 568 -22.07 24.33 -1.18
CA THR A 568 -21.30 23.49 -2.10
C THR A 568 -20.31 22.60 -1.34
N THR A 569 -19.88 21.51 -1.98
CA THR A 569 -18.81 20.64 -1.48
C THR A 569 -17.59 20.65 -2.40
N SER A 570 -17.81 20.79 -3.71
CA SER A 570 -16.78 20.94 -4.75
C SER A 570 -16.65 22.39 -5.25
N SER A 571 -15.51 22.70 -5.88
CA SER A 571 -15.31 23.96 -6.60
C SER A 571 -16.08 23.96 -7.93
N ALA A 572 -16.03 22.87 -8.71
CA ALA A 572 -16.83 22.72 -9.92
C ALA A 572 -18.18 22.05 -9.62
N ASN A 573 -19.27 22.69 -10.04
CA ASN A 573 -20.63 22.14 -10.00
C ASN A 573 -21.20 22.03 -11.42
N TYR A 574 -21.89 20.93 -11.69
CA TYR A 574 -22.40 20.57 -13.00
C TYR A 574 -23.92 20.47 -12.95
N SER A 575 -24.59 21.42 -13.59
CA SER A 575 -26.05 21.54 -13.61
C SER A 575 -26.58 21.02 -14.94
N PHE A 576 -27.44 20.01 -14.91
CA PHE A 576 -28.03 19.41 -16.12
C PHE A 576 -29.53 19.65 -16.18
N ALA A 577 -30.03 20.13 -17.31
CA ALA A 577 -31.45 20.18 -17.57
C ALA A 577 -31.97 18.76 -17.87
N ALA A 578 -33.16 18.40 -17.37
CA ALA A 578 -33.80 17.12 -17.70
C ALA A 578 -34.10 16.96 -19.20
N SER A 579 -34.28 18.09 -19.89
CA SER A 579 -34.37 18.22 -21.34
C SER A 579 -33.89 19.61 -21.73
N PRO A 580 -33.36 19.82 -22.97
CA PRO A 580 -32.88 21.14 -23.38
C PRO A 580 -33.94 22.25 -23.18
N VAL A 581 -33.56 23.33 -22.52
CA VAL A 581 -34.42 24.47 -22.21
C VAL A 581 -34.10 25.66 -23.11
N SER A 582 -35.08 26.51 -23.41
CA SER A 582 -34.84 27.71 -24.21
C SER A 582 -34.33 28.85 -23.33
N ALA A 583 -33.07 29.25 -23.51
CA ALA A 583 -32.42 30.30 -22.73
C ALA A 583 -31.70 31.29 -23.64
N ARG A 584 -31.80 32.58 -23.31
CA ARG A 584 -30.89 33.64 -23.76
C ARG A 584 -30.03 34.14 -22.62
N TYR A 585 -30.56 34.14 -21.40
CA TYR A 585 -29.88 34.59 -20.20
C TYR A 585 -29.70 33.43 -19.24
N VAL A 586 -28.52 33.37 -18.60
CA VAL A 586 -28.21 32.48 -17.48
C VAL A 586 -27.82 33.37 -16.31
N ARG A 587 -28.37 33.12 -15.12
CA ARG A 587 -28.06 33.89 -13.90
C ARG A 587 -27.70 32.96 -12.76
N LEU A 588 -26.54 33.20 -12.17
CA LEU A 588 -26.13 32.60 -10.91
C LEU A 588 -26.36 33.63 -9.80
N THR A 589 -27.23 33.30 -8.85
CA THR A 589 -27.48 34.08 -7.64
C THR A 589 -26.85 33.37 -6.46
N ILE A 590 -25.78 33.92 -5.88
CA ILE A 590 -25.15 33.42 -4.67
C ILE A 590 -25.93 33.99 -3.49
N THR A 591 -26.63 33.12 -2.76
CA THR A 591 -27.53 33.48 -1.65
C THR A 591 -26.84 33.42 -0.29
N GLY A 592 -25.67 32.79 -0.22
CA GLY A 592 -24.81 32.80 0.94
C GLY A 592 -23.40 32.36 0.61
N SER A 593 -22.42 33.06 1.15
CA SER A 593 -21.01 32.78 1.03
C SER A 593 -20.36 32.75 2.42
N SER A 594 -19.42 31.84 2.63
CA SER A 594 -18.73 31.68 3.93
C SER A 594 -17.55 32.66 4.07
N TYR A 595 -17.38 33.61 3.14
CA TYR A 595 -16.19 34.45 2.99
C TYR A 595 -16.55 35.88 2.50
N ASN A 596 -15.69 36.48 1.66
CA ASN A 596 -15.79 37.85 1.18
C ASN A 596 -16.79 38.04 0.02
N GLY A 597 -17.90 37.30 0.02
CA GLY A 597 -18.92 37.36 -1.03
C GLY A 597 -18.78 36.30 -2.12
N GLY A 598 -19.67 36.39 -3.11
CA GLY A 598 -19.71 35.52 -4.29
C GLY A 598 -18.45 35.62 -5.15
N SER A 599 -17.92 34.48 -5.61
CA SER A 599 -16.69 34.42 -6.40
C SER A 599 -16.62 33.15 -7.25
N ILE A 600 -16.47 33.29 -8.56
CA ILE A 600 -16.37 32.18 -9.52
C ILE A 600 -15.26 32.43 -10.53
N TYR A 601 -14.49 31.38 -10.83
CA TYR A 601 -13.55 31.33 -11.94
C TYR A 601 -14.30 31.29 -13.28
N GLU A 602 -15.32 30.45 -13.41
CA GLU A 602 -16.00 30.26 -14.71
C GLU A 602 -17.49 29.94 -14.56
N LEU A 603 -18.30 30.42 -15.51
CA LEU A 603 -19.71 30.09 -15.71
C LEU A 603 -19.94 29.70 -17.18
N GLN A 604 -19.78 28.42 -17.46
CA GLN A 604 -19.81 27.87 -18.81
C GLN A 604 -21.21 27.34 -19.12
N ALA A 605 -21.71 27.54 -20.33
CA ALA A 605 -23.03 27.10 -20.76
C ALA A 605 -22.93 26.23 -22.01
N TYR A 606 -23.58 25.07 -22.02
CA TYR A 606 -23.54 24.14 -23.15
C TYR A 606 -24.94 23.70 -23.58
N GLY A 607 -25.09 23.43 -24.88
CA GLY A 607 -26.33 22.91 -25.44
C GLY A 607 -26.34 22.93 -26.98
N GLY A 608 -27.48 22.63 -27.57
CA GLY A 608 -27.66 22.55 -29.02
C GLY A 608 -27.16 21.25 -29.66
N PHE A 609 -27.00 20.19 -28.86
CA PHE A 609 -26.68 18.82 -29.27
C PHE A 609 -27.71 17.83 -28.73
#